data_AF-K1QM86-F1
#
_entry.id   AF-K1QM86-F1
#
_cell.length_a   1.000
_cell.length_b   1.000
_cell.length_c   1.000
_cell.angle_alpha   90.00
_cell.angle_beta   90.00
_cell.angle_gamma   90.00
#
_symmetry.space_group_name_H-M   'P 1'
#
loop_
_entity.id
_entity.type
_entity.pdbx_description
1 polymer ?
#
loop_
_entity_poly.entity_id
_entity_poly.type
_entity_poly.pdbx_seq_one_letter_code
_entity_poly.pdbx_strand_id
1 'polypeptide(L)'
;MKTTVFWTIQQNTLPHWCPQNILVGFWICFKLLLKWVFKGVCPNFFIPQNNLFLTKVHGSAQNKLFIQLHELYTKGLACLLQSSSIRSYIIDVLYNPRLSICTDESIMRSEVDYDLEVVILSEGMIHIFRSGDIIIDTTKTIHIIEQFVESPMTHHQVVVIQRLTTNLLQRISFLLQNMHNDTGFNKQTYIADKMSCHMLKLAAKFGCVSDMLYIAIYYYKTLRYREALSVIEMTKVKLAQPYLMYNTHVDRERYTEAVGGQSWSTKIRQAVAEEIDLDNRICYISELIPEQQSGLKNRTTSLFIPLFVMLHFLEFLCYRHIDTTLSLAALDELQFLVHHDQGLYIRDIYRYTSWEILGICQQITGDLQGALYSYQQSLIPHHPWNEIPTATQERIQEIVQSAPHQ
;
A
#
# COMPACT_ATOMS: atom_id res chain seq x y z
N MET A 1 3.53 4.36 30.44
CA MET A 1 3.35 3.20 31.34
C MET A 1 1.93 3.09 31.88
N LYS A 2 1.52 3.83 32.92
CA LYS A 2 0.15 3.72 33.48
C LYS A 2 -0.95 3.90 32.42
N THR A 3 -0.85 4.96 31.61
CA THR A 3 -1.75 5.21 30.47
C THR A 3 -1.78 4.04 29.51
N THR A 4 -0.62 3.50 29.16
CA THR A 4 -0.47 2.35 28.26
C THR A 4 -1.22 1.12 28.78
N VAL A 5 -1.07 0.81 30.07
CA VAL A 5 -1.75 -0.34 30.71
C VAL A 5 -3.27 -0.15 30.73
N PHE A 6 -3.76 1.05 31.03
CA PHE A 6 -5.20 1.32 31.02
C PHE A 6 -5.81 1.15 29.62
N TRP A 7 -5.14 1.66 28.60
CA TRP A 7 -5.59 1.51 27.21
C TRP A 7 -5.56 0.04 26.74
N THR A 8 -4.53 -0.72 27.08
CA THR A 8 -4.46 -2.15 26.70
C THR A 8 -5.52 -3.00 27.38
N ILE A 9 -5.83 -2.70 28.65
CA ILE A 9 -6.91 -3.35 29.39
C ILE A 9 -8.27 -3.00 28.77
N GLN A 10 -8.56 -1.72 28.51
CA GLN A 10 -9.83 -1.29 27.92
C GLN A 10 -10.06 -1.88 26.53
N GLN A 11 -9.00 -2.04 25.73
CA GLN A 11 -9.09 -2.60 24.38
C GLN A 11 -9.30 -4.13 24.37
N ASN A 12 -9.35 -4.80 25.52
CA ASN A 12 -9.54 -6.26 25.63
C ASN A 12 -8.66 -7.07 24.67
N THR A 13 -7.41 -6.63 24.51
CA THR A 13 -6.42 -7.25 23.61
C THR A 13 -5.96 -8.66 24.05
N LEU A 14 -6.39 -9.11 25.22
CA LEU A 14 -6.10 -10.43 25.79
C LEU A 14 -7.39 -11.10 26.28
N PRO A 15 -7.56 -12.42 26.07
CA PRO A 15 -8.75 -13.14 26.54
C PRO A 15 -8.94 -13.05 28.07
N HIS A 16 -7.84 -13.08 28.84
CA HIS A 16 -7.84 -12.95 30.30
C HIS A 16 -6.55 -12.30 30.80
N TRP A 17 -6.68 -11.21 31.57
CA TRP A 17 -5.58 -10.60 32.34
C TRP A 17 -5.31 -11.41 33.61
N CYS A 18 -4.64 -12.55 33.47
CA CYS A 18 -4.27 -13.45 34.56
C CYS A 18 -2.75 -13.60 34.70
N PRO A 19 -2.24 -14.03 35.87
CA PRO A 19 -0.80 -14.23 36.09
C PRO A 19 -0.12 -15.12 35.05
N GLN A 20 -0.86 -16.10 34.50
CA GLN A 20 -0.36 -17.02 33.47
C GLN A 20 -0.01 -16.29 32.15
N ASN A 21 -0.62 -15.14 31.88
CA ASN A 21 -0.43 -14.36 30.64
C ASN A 21 0.45 -13.10 30.84
N ILE A 22 1.21 -13.02 31.94
CA ILE A 22 1.93 -11.80 32.32
C ILE A 22 2.94 -11.33 31.26
N LEU A 23 3.65 -12.26 30.60
CA LEU A 23 4.59 -11.94 29.53
C LEU A 23 3.88 -11.38 28.29
N VAL A 24 2.70 -11.91 27.98
CA VAL A 24 1.88 -11.44 26.86
C VAL A 24 1.37 -10.04 27.13
N GLY A 25 0.86 -9.80 28.34
CA GLY A 25 0.43 -8.48 28.79
C GLY A 25 1.57 -7.46 28.78
N PHE A 26 2.77 -7.89 29.20
CA PHE A 26 3.98 -7.07 29.12
C PHE A 26 4.27 -6.64 27.67
N TRP A 27 4.32 -7.58 26.72
CA TRP A 27 4.67 -7.28 25.33
C TRP A 27 3.62 -6.41 24.63
N ILE A 28 2.33 -6.64 24.89
CA ILE A 28 1.26 -5.78 24.35
C ILE A 28 1.43 -4.34 24.84
N CYS A 29 1.69 -4.14 26.14
CA CYS A 29 1.95 -2.82 26.69
C CYS A 29 3.23 -2.20 26.11
N PHE A 30 4.30 -2.99 25.99
CA PHE A 30 5.59 -2.51 25.51
C PHE A 30 5.53 -2.09 24.04
N LYS A 31 4.88 -2.89 23.17
CA LYS A 31 4.66 -2.58 21.76
C LYS A 31 3.80 -1.33 21.58
N LEU A 32 2.72 -1.18 22.36
CA LEU A 32 1.88 0.01 22.31
C LEU A 32 2.65 1.27 22.70
N LEU A 33 3.48 1.18 23.75
CA LEU A 33 4.35 2.29 24.15
C LEU A 33 5.35 2.63 23.05
N LEU A 34 6.02 1.63 22.47
CA LEU A 34 6.99 1.83 21.41
C LEU A 34 6.36 2.52 20.19
N LYS A 35 5.15 2.08 19.79
CA LYS A 35 4.35 2.71 18.73
C LYS A 35 4.00 4.16 19.05
N TRP A 36 3.59 4.46 20.28
CA TRP A 36 3.28 5.82 20.72
C TRP A 36 4.49 6.74 20.73
N VAL A 37 5.64 6.24 21.19
CA VAL A 37 6.90 7.00 21.18
C VAL A 37 7.34 7.26 19.74
N PHE A 38 7.24 6.27 18.85
CA PHE A 38 7.53 6.45 17.43
C PHE A 38 6.64 7.53 16.80
N LYS A 39 5.32 7.48 17.05
CA LYS A 39 4.36 8.45 16.50
C LYS A 39 4.35 9.81 17.22
N GLY A 40 5.01 9.93 18.38
CA GLY A 40 4.97 11.15 19.19
C GLY A 40 3.61 11.40 19.85
N VAL A 41 2.78 10.37 20.01
CA VAL A 41 1.40 10.48 20.49
C VAL A 41 1.14 9.51 21.63
N CYS A 42 0.81 10.03 22.81
CA CYS A 42 0.35 9.26 23.96
C CYS A 42 -0.99 9.84 24.44
N PRO A 43 -2.14 9.27 24.03
CA PRO A 43 -3.45 9.81 24.36
C PRO A 43 -3.72 9.64 25.86
N ASN A 44 -4.10 10.70 26.54
CA ASN A 44 -4.55 10.60 27.93
C ASN A 44 -5.76 9.65 28.02
N PHE A 45 -5.79 8.81 29.05
CA PHE A 45 -6.82 7.79 29.20
C PHE A 45 -8.23 8.36 29.40
N PHE A 46 -8.36 9.48 30.12
CA PHE A 46 -9.66 10.12 30.37
C PHE A 46 -10.02 11.16 29.31
N ILE A 47 -9.02 11.77 28.66
CA ILE A 47 -9.20 12.81 27.63
C ILE A 47 -8.34 12.45 26.42
N PRO A 48 -8.78 11.57 25.52
CA PRO A 48 -7.94 11.03 24.44
C PRO A 48 -7.31 12.07 23.52
N GLN A 49 -7.94 13.23 23.36
CA GLN A 49 -7.45 14.36 22.56
C GLN A 49 -6.22 15.03 23.19
N ASN A 50 -6.00 14.87 24.50
CA ASN A 50 -4.85 15.43 25.19
C ASN A 50 -3.64 14.50 25.04
N ASN A 51 -2.73 14.86 24.14
CA ASN A 51 -1.48 14.14 23.93
C ASN A 51 -0.47 14.42 25.06
N LEU A 52 -0.23 13.43 25.91
CA LEU A 52 0.71 13.50 27.04
C LEU A 52 2.18 13.66 26.62
N PHE A 53 2.52 13.37 25.35
CA PHE A 53 3.88 13.51 24.83
C PHE A 53 4.21 14.89 24.27
N LEU A 54 3.18 15.69 23.94
CA LEU A 54 3.30 16.94 23.18
C LEU A 54 4.36 17.90 23.75
N THR A 55 4.52 17.98 25.07
CA THR A 55 5.46 18.90 25.73
C THR A 55 6.75 18.25 26.24
N LYS A 56 6.78 16.92 26.41
CA LYS A 56 7.87 16.22 27.14
C LYS A 56 8.64 15.22 26.29
N VAL A 57 8.01 14.67 25.26
CA VAL A 57 8.58 13.60 24.41
C VAL A 57 8.39 14.02 22.96
N HIS A 58 9.18 15.01 22.53
CA HIS A 58 9.22 15.51 21.14
C HIS A 58 10.67 15.74 20.70
N GLY A 59 10.90 15.77 19.38
CA GLY A 59 12.21 16.06 18.78
C GLY A 59 13.31 15.08 19.21
N SER A 60 14.46 15.61 19.65
CA SER A 60 15.62 14.78 20.04
C SER A 60 15.33 13.82 21.20
N ALA A 61 14.49 14.23 22.15
CA ALA A 61 14.13 13.39 23.30
C ALA A 61 13.29 12.18 22.87
N GLN A 62 12.39 12.37 21.91
CA GLN A 62 11.61 11.29 21.31
C GLN A 62 12.49 10.28 20.58
N ASN A 63 13.41 10.74 19.73
CA ASN A 63 14.33 9.85 19.01
C ASN A 63 15.21 9.04 19.96
N LYS A 64 15.78 9.67 20.99
CA LYS A 64 16.59 8.96 22.00
C LYS A 64 15.78 7.91 22.74
N LEU A 65 14.56 8.25 23.16
CA LEU A 65 13.67 7.31 23.84
C LEU A 65 13.26 6.15 22.93
N PHE A 66 12.96 6.43 21.67
CA PHE A 66 12.62 5.40 20.69
C PHE A 66 13.76 4.41 20.49
N ILE A 67 15.00 4.90 20.28
CA ILE A 67 16.18 4.04 20.10
C ILE A 67 16.38 3.14 21.34
N GLN A 68 16.29 3.70 22.55
CA GLN A 68 16.44 2.93 23.78
C GLN A 68 15.36 1.85 23.95
N LEU A 69 14.10 2.18 23.68
CA LEU A 69 13.00 1.21 23.77
C LEU A 69 13.09 0.16 22.68
N HIS A 70 13.53 0.54 21.48
CA HIS A 70 13.73 -0.38 20.37
C HIS A 70 14.89 -1.34 20.61
N GLU A 71 16.01 -0.89 21.18
CA GLU A 71 17.11 -1.77 21.61
C GLU A 71 16.69 -2.78 22.68
N LEU A 72 15.76 -2.41 23.57
CA LEU A 72 15.18 -3.35 24.52
C LEU A 72 14.22 -4.32 23.83
N TYR A 73 13.44 -3.84 22.85
CA TYR A 73 12.55 -4.67 22.04
C TYR A 73 13.32 -5.76 21.28
N THR A 74 14.39 -5.39 20.59
CA THR A 74 15.18 -6.32 19.76
C THR A 74 15.90 -7.39 20.57
N LYS A 75 16.14 -7.15 21.87
CA LYS A 75 16.70 -8.15 22.80
C LYS A 75 15.66 -9.19 23.26
N GLY A 76 14.39 -9.06 22.89
CA GLY A 76 13.33 -9.99 23.29
C GLY A 76 13.27 -10.18 24.81
N LEU A 77 13.03 -11.40 25.29
CA LEU A 77 12.96 -11.67 26.74
C LEU A 77 14.28 -11.44 27.49
N ALA A 78 15.42 -11.45 26.80
CA ALA A 78 16.71 -11.14 27.42
C ALA A 78 16.77 -9.68 27.91
N CYS A 79 15.89 -8.79 27.43
CA CYS A 79 15.78 -7.43 27.96
C CYS A 79 15.28 -7.43 29.42
N LEU A 80 14.45 -8.40 29.81
CA LEU A 80 13.91 -8.49 31.17
C LEU A 80 14.99 -8.89 32.19
N LEU A 81 16.07 -9.53 31.75
CA LEU A 81 17.25 -9.82 32.58
C LEU A 81 17.98 -8.55 33.04
N GLN A 82 17.77 -7.42 32.35
CA GLN A 82 18.32 -6.12 32.74
C GLN A 82 17.56 -5.49 33.92
N SER A 83 16.35 -5.96 34.21
CA SER A 83 15.57 -5.49 35.36
C SER A 83 15.96 -6.26 36.62
N SER A 84 16.60 -5.58 37.57
CA SER A 84 17.03 -6.19 38.84
C SER A 84 15.88 -6.81 39.64
N SER A 85 14.68 -6.22 39.58
CA SER A 85 13.49 -6.70 40.29
C SER A 85 12.83 -7.92 39.64
N ILE A 86 13.06 -8.15 38.35
CA ILE A 86 12.42 -9.23 37.57
C ILE A 86 13.41 -10.37 37.30
N ARG A 87 14.70 -10.05 37.23
CA ARG A 87 15.78 -10.98 36.88
C ARG A 87 15.75 -12.27 37.68
N SER A 88 15.58 -12.22 39.00
CA SER A 88 15.55 -13.40 39.86
C SER A 88 14.39 -14.35 39.55
N TYR A 89 13.27 -13.84 39.02
CA TYR A 89 12.10 -14.64 38.69
C TYR A 89 12.17 -15.24 37.28
N ILE A 90 12.95 -14.64 36.38
CA ILE A 90 13.03 -15.03 34.98
C ILE A 90 14.27 -15.88 34.67
N ILE A 91 15.36 -15.71 35.44
CA ILE A 91 16.61 -16.44 35.19
C ILE A 91 16.41 -17.96 35.31
N ASP A 92 15.74 -18.42 36.36
CA ASP A 92 15.50 -19.85 36.56
C ASP A 92 14.56 -20.45 35.51
N VAL A 93 13.71 -19.62 34.91
CA VAL A 93 12.78 -19.99 33.85
C VAL A 93 13.56 -20.10 32.53
N LEU A 94 14.30 -19.06 32.12
CA LEU A 94 15.07 -19.04 30.86
C LEU A 94 16.20 -20.08 30.80
N TYR A 95 16.78 -20.47 31.93
CA TYR A 95 17.87 -21.45 32.01
C TYR A 95 17.40 -22.87 32.32
N ASN A 96 16.09 -23.14 32.38
CA ASN A 96 15.58 -24.48 32.65
C ASN A 96 15.34 -25.27 31.35
N PRO A 97 16.19 -26.27 31.04
CA PRO A 97 16.08 -27.04 29.80
C PRO A 97 14.85 -27.97 29.74
N ARG A 98 14.11 -28.13 30.84
CA ARG A 98 12.87 -28.93 30.90
C ARG A 98 11.61 -28.10 30.64
N LEU A 99 11.70 -26.77 30.71
CA LEU A 99 10.60 -25.87 30.41
C LEU A 99 10.74 -25.43 28.95
N SER A 100 9.86 -25.92 28.06
CA SER A 100 9.69 -25.27 26.76
C SER A 100 8.91 -23.98 26.99
N ILE A 101 9.61 -22.90 27.37
CA ILE A 101 8.99 -21.59 27.35
C ILE A 101 8.85 -21.24 25.89
N CYS A 102 7.61 -21.21 25.42
CA CYS A 102 7.28 -20.65 24.13
C CYS A 102 7.57 -19.15 24.17
N THR A 103 8.82 -18.79 23.88
CA THR A 103 9.32 -17.42 23.74
C THR A 103 9.13 -16.89 22.32
N ASP A 104 8.63 -17.75 21.44
CA ASP A 104 8.45 -17.46 20.03
C ASP A 104 7.16 -16.64 19.83
N GLU A 105 7.32 -15.36 19.46
CA GLU A 105 6.20 -14.50 19.08
C GLU A 105 5.39 -15.12 17.92
N SER A 106 5.99 -16.03 17.14
CA SER A 106 5.33 -16.78 16.06
C SER A 106 4.17 -17.67 16.53
N ILE A 107 4.17 -18.09 17.81
CA ILE A 107 3.10 -18.92 18.39
C ILE A 107 2.02 -18.06 19.06
N MET A 108 2.30 -16.78 19.37
CA MET A 108 1.34 -15.87 20.01
C MET A 108 0.58 -14.97 19.04
N ARG A 109 1.12 -14.77 17.83
CA ARG A 109 0.49 -13.96 16.79
C ARG A 109 -0.26 -14.90 15.85
N SER A 110 -1.53 -14.61 15.57
CA SER A 110 -2.25 -15.37 14.55
C SER A 110 -1.51 -15.23 13.21
N GLU A 111 -1.50 -16.28 12.40
CA GLU A 111 -0.84 -16.27 11.08
C GLU A 111 -1.27 -15.05 10.26
N VAL A 112 -2.56 -14.71 10.31
CA VAL A 112 -3.14 -13.52 9.66
C VAL A 112 -2.54 -12.20 10.17
N ASP A 113 -2.30 -12.07 11.48
CA ASP A 113 -1.69 -10.86 12.04
C ASP A 113 -0.21 -10.72 11.63
N TYR A 114 0.48 -11.83 11.44
CA TYR A 114 1.85 -11.83 10.91
C TYR A 114 1.86 -11.46 9.43
N ASP A 115 1.00 -12.10 8.64
CA ASP A 115 0.83 -11.83 7.23
C ASP A 115 0.49 -10.36 6.95
N LEU A 116 -0.42 -9.78 7.75
CA LEU A 116 -0.80 -8.37 7.66
C LEU A 116 0.39 -7.43 7.93
N GLU A 117 1.18 -7.70 8.96
CA GLU A 117 2.36 -6.90 9.28
C GLU A 117 3.40 -6.97 8.16
N VAL A 118 3.60 -8.17 7.60
CA VAL A 118 4.51 -8.39 6.47
C VAL A 118 4.08 -7.59 5.24
N VAL A 119 2.78 -7.55 4.90
CA VAL A 119 2.26 -6.70 3.81
C VAL A 119 2.60 -5.24 4.06
N ILE A 120 2.25 -4.70 5.24
CA ILE A 120 2.46 -3.29 5.60
C ILE A 120 3.96 -2.92 5.55
N LEU A 121 4.84 -3.78 6.06
CA LEU A 121 6.28 -3.53 6.03
C LEU A 121 6.83 -3.57 4.60
N SER A 122 6.34 -4.48 3.77
CA SER A 122 6.77 -4.61 2.39
C SER A 122 6.36 -3.41 1.53
N GLU A 123 5.17 -2.85 1.73
CA GLU A 123 4.69 -1.63 1.08
C GLU A 123 5.65 -0.45 1.36
N GLY A 124 5.94 -0.20 2.65
CA GLY A 124 6.83 0.89 3.06
C GLY A 124 8.25 0.78 2.48
N MET A 125 8.78 -0.44 2.31
CA MET A 125 10.12 -0.67 1.77
C MET A 125 10.25 -0.27 0.30
N ILE A 126 9.22 -0.50 -0.53
CA ILE A 126 9.25 -0.15 -1.96
C ILE A 126 9.48 1.35 -2.17
N HIS A 127 8.89 2.19 -1.31
CA HIS A 127 8.98 3.64 -1.44
C HIS A 127 10.33 4.22 -1.03
N ILE A 128 11.05 3.58 -0.10
CA ILE A 128 12.39 4.00 0.32
C ILE A 128 13.37 4.03 -0.87
N PHE A 129 13.16 3.16 -1.86
CA PHE A 129 14.04 3.03 -3.02
C PHE A 129 13.76 4.02 -4.15
N ARG A 130 12.87 5.01 -3.97
CA ARG A 130 12.49 5.99 -5.01
C ARG A 130 12.95 7.41 -4.69
N SER A 131 14.26 7.62 -4.62
CA SER A 131 14.85 8.88 -4.16
C SER A 131 15.69 9.61 -5.21
N GLY A 132 15.91 9.03 -6.40
CA GLY A 132 16.84 9.58 -7.38
C GLY A 132 16.40 9.45 -8.82
N ASP A 133 17.39 9.22 -9.68
CA ASP A 133 17.15 8.90 -11.10
C ASP A 133 16.57 7.48 -11.23
N ILE A 134 15.68 7.30 -12.20
CA ILE A 134 14.96 6.03 -12.40
C ILE A 134 15.88 4.86 -12.72
N ILE A 135 16.97 5.08 -13.47
CA ILE A 135 17.96 4.07 -13.83
C ILE A 135 18.81 3.72 -12.61
N ILE A 136 19.20 4.73 -11.83
CA ILE A 136 19.94 4.53 -10.58
C ILE A 136 19.11 3.72 -9.58
N ASP A 137 17.84 4.07 -9.39
CA ASP A 137 16.94 3.36 -8.47
C ASP A 137 16.71 1.91 -8.91
N THR A 138 16.58 1.67 -10.23
CA THR A 138 16.47 0.34 -10.82
C THR A 138 17.73 -0.49 -10.53
N THR A 139 18.91 0.09 -10.75
CA THR A 139 20.21 -0.57 -10.47
C THR A 139 20.36 -0.91 -8.98
N LYS A 140 19.99 0.02 -8.08
CA LYS A 140 19.99 -0.22 -6.63
C LYS A 140 19.07 -1.38 -6.25
N THR A 141 17.87 -1.42 -6.83
CA THR A 141 16.89 -2.49 -6.57
C THR A 141 17.44 -3.85 -7.00
N ILE A 142 18.09 -3.93 -8.16
CA ILE A 142 18.75 -5.16 -8.64
C ILE A 142 19.83 -5.61 -7.65
N HIS A 143 20.71 -4.69 -7.23
CA HIS A 143 21.79 -5.03 -6.30
C HIS A 143 21.27 -5.52 -4.94
N ILE A 144 20.18 -4.94 -4.44
CA ILE A 144 19.53 -5.39 -3.21
C ILE A 144 18.98 -6.82 -3.38
N ILE A 145 18.29 -7.09 -4.50
CA ILE A 145 17.78 -8.43 -4.81
C ILE A 145 18.93 -9.44 -4.86
N GLU A 146 20.03 -9.10 -5.52
CA GLU A 146 21.25 -9.92 -5.60
C GLU A 146 21.81 -10.25 -4.20
N GLN A 147 22.02 -9.23 -3.36
CA GLN A 147 22.51 -9.42 -1.99
C GLN A 147 21.64 -10.36 -1.16
N PHE A 148 20.31 -10.25 -1.29
CA PHE A 148 19.42 -11.14 -0.56
C PHE A 148 19.46 -12.57 -1.07
N VAL A 149 19.54 -12.78 -2.38
CA VAL A 149 19.63 -14.12 -3.00
C VAL A 149 20.90 -14.85 -2.57
N GLU A 150 21.99 -14.13 -2.32
CA GLU A 150 23.25 -14.70 -1.84
C GLU A 150 23.28 -15.03 -0.34
N SER A 151 22.23 -14.66 0.41
CA SER A 151 22.14 -14.83 1.87
C SER A 151 21.06 -15.84 2.29
N PRO A 152 21.19 -16.50 3.45
CA PRO A 152 20.08 -17.25 4.03
C PRO A 152 18.92 -16.31 4.35
N MET A 153 17.81 -16.43 3.62
CA MET A 153 16.69 -15.50 3.75
C MET A 153 15.70 -15.94 4.82
N THR A 154 15.23 -14.98 5.61
CA THR A 154 14.04 -15.14 6.45
C THR A 154 12.77 -15.07 5.61
N HIS A 155 11.66 -15.60 6.13
CA HIS A 155 10.36 -15.55 5.45
C HIS A 155 9.95 -14.12 5.04
N HIS A 156 10.18 -13.12 5.91
CA HIS A 156 9.93 -11.71 5.62
C HIS A 156 10.80 -11.19 4.45
N GLN A 157 12.08 -11.58 4.39
CA GLN A 157 12.97 -11.14 3.31
C GLN A 157 12.53 -11.69 1.95
N VAL A 158 12.02 -12.93 1.90
CA VAL A 158 11.45 -13.51 0.67
C VAL A 158 10.29 -12.65 0.16
N VAL A 159 9.42 -12.18 1.05
CA VAL A 159 8.28 -11.30 0.68
C VAL A 159 8.77 -10.00 0.07
N VAL A 160 9.70 -9.34 0.75
CA VAL A 160 10.28 -8.07 0.30
C VAL A 160 10.89 -8.23 -1.08
N ILE A 161 11.69 -9.28 -1.31
CA ILE A 161 12.30 -9.54 -2.62
C ILE A 161 11.24 -9.80 -3.68
N GLN A 162 10.21 -10.58 -3.36
CA GLN A 162 9.12 -10.86 -4.28
C GLN A 162 8.40 -9.55 -4.69
N ARG A 163 8.20 -8.62 -3.75
CA ARG A 163 7.65 -7.28 -4.05
C ARG A 163 8.59 -6.39 -4.84
N LEU A 164 9.87 -6.31 -4.46
CA LEU A 164 10.88 -5.55 -5.19
C LEU A 164 11.02 -6.06 -6.63
N THR A 165 11.04 -7.37 -6.83
CA THR A 165 11.10 -8.01 -8.15
C THR A 165 9.86 -7.66 -8.98
N THR A 166 8.68 -7.72 -8.39
CA THR A 166 7.42 -7.37 -9.05
C THR A 166 7.42 -5.91 -9.51
N ASN A 167 7.78 -4.98 -8.61
CA ASN A 167 7.87 -3.56 -8.93
C ASN A 167 8.94 -3.26 -10.00
N LEU A 168 10.10 -3.93 -9.92
CA LEU A 168 11.17 -3.81 -10.90
C LEU A 168 10.71 -4.24 -12.29
N LEU A 169 10.06 -5.40 -12.39
CA LEU A 169 9.53 -5.94 -13.66
C LEU A 169 8.50 -4.99 -14.28
N GLN A 170 7.59 -4.45 -13.46
CA GLN A 170 6.63 -3.43 -13.90
C GLN A 170 7.35 -2.19 -14.44
N ARG A 171 8.24 -1.58 -13.66
CA ARG A 171 8.95 -0.35 -14.07
C ARG A 171 9.73 -0.54 -15.37
N ILE A 172 10.52 -1.61 -15.48
CA ILE A 172 11.28 -1.89 -16.70
C ILE A 172 10.35 -2.11 -17.90
N SER A 173 9.22 -2.80 -17.73
CA SER A 173 8.28 -3.03 -18.83
C SER A 173 7.71 -1.74 -19.41
N PHE A 174 7.36 -0.76 -18.57
CA PHE A 174 6.82 0.52 -19.03
C PHE A 174 7.92 1.47 -19.53
N LEU A 175 9.12 1.45 -18.93
CA LEU A 175 10.28 2.18 -19.44
C LEU A 175 10.67 1.72 -20.83
N LEU A 176 10.76 0.40 -21.03
CA LEU A 176 11.09 -0.19 -22.33
C LEU A 176 10.07 0.22 -23.40
N GLN A 177 8.79 0.25 -23.06
CA GLN A 177 7.74 0.72 -23.97
C GLN A 177 7.89 2.21 -24.29
N ASN A 178 8.10 3.05 -23.28
CA ASN A 178 8.21 4.49 -23.47
C ASN A 178 9.44 4.88 -24.32
N MET A 179 10.56 4.17 -24.18
CA MET A 179 11.77 4.40 -24.99
C MET A 179 11.59 4.04 -26.47
N HIS A 180 10.74 3.05 -26.80
CA HIS A 180 10.62 2.50 -28.15
C HIS A 180 9.33 2.89 -28.89
N ASN A 181 8.48 3.70 -28.28
CA ASN A 181 7.31 4.28 -28.94
C ASN A 181 7.71 5.38 -29.96
N ASP A 182 8.82 6.09 -29.75
CA ASP A 182 9.22 7.25 -30.57
C ASP A 182 10.23 6.94 -31.68
N THR A 183 10.76 5.71 -31.77
CA THR A 183 11.92 5.42 -32.62
C THR A 183 11.59 5.05 -34.07
N GLY A 184 10.32 4.82 -34.43
CA GLY A 184 9.89 4.49 -35.80
C GLY A 184 10.41 3.14 -36.36
N PHE A 185 11.17 2.37 -35.58
CA PHE A 185 11.74 1.08 -35.97
C PHE A 185 10.86 -0.10 -35.51
N ASN A 186 9.94 -0.53 -36.37
CA ASN A 186 8.95 -1.58 -36.08
C ASN A 186 9.51 -2.86 -35.42
N LYS A 187 10.74 -3.28 -35.75
CA LYS A 187 11.36 -4.48 -35.17
C LYS A 187 11.71 -4.31 -33.69
N GLN A 188 12.25 -3.15 -33.30
CA GLN A 188 12.63 -2.88 -31.91
C GLN A 188 11.39 -2.69 -31.04
N THR A 189 10.37 -1.99 -31.56
CA THR A 189 9.07 -1.83 -30.89
C THR A 189 8.39 -3.18 -30.64
N TYR A 190 8.43 -4.12 -31.60
CA TYR A 190 7.88 -5.47 -31.39
C TYR A 190 8.64 -6.27 -30.32
N ILE A 191 9.98 -6.20 -30.32
CA ILE A 191 10.80 -6.88 -29.29
C ILE A 191 10.49 -6.29 -27.92
N ALA A 192 10.43 -4.96 -27.81
CA ALA A 192 10.04 -4.25 -26.61
C ALA A 192 8.66 -4.70 -26.11
N ASP A 193 7.64 -4.73 -26.97
CA ASP A 193 6.28 -5.15 -26.58
C ASP A 193 6.26 -6.59 -26.05
N LYS A 194 6.95 -7.51 -26.73
CA LYS A 194 7.03 -8.91 -26.30
C LYS A 194 7.72 -9.06 -24.94
N MET A 195 8.81 -8.32 -24.72
CA MET A 195 9.53 -8.31 -23.45
C MET A 195 8.67 -7.72 -22.34
N SER A 196 8.04 -6.57 -22.57
CA SER A 196 7.17 -5.90 -21.59
C SER A 196 5.97 -6.77 -21.22
N CYS A 197 5.30 -7.41 -22.18
CA CYS A 197 4.25 -8.38 -21.92
C CYS A 197 4.72 -9.54 -21.04
N HIS A 198 5.92 -10.08 -21.31
CA HIS A 198 6.48 -11.18 -20.53
C HIS A 198 6.82 -10.75 -19.10
N MET A 199 7.44 -9.58 -18.94
CA MET A 199 7.80 -9.02 -17.64
C MET A 199 6.56 -8.73 -16.80
N LEU A 200 5.49 -8.18 -17.38
CA LEU A 200 4.24 -7.93 -16.66
C LEU A 200 3.51 -9.22 -16.27
N LYS A 201 3.53 -10.25 -17.12
CA LYS A 201 2.98 -11.58 -16.77
C LYS A 201 3.77 -12.23 -15.63
N LEU A 202 5.10 -12.07 -15.62
CA LEU A 202 5.92 -12.50 -14.49
C LEU A 202 5.62 -11.68 -13.24
N ALA A 203 5.49 -10.36 -13.37
CA ALA A 203 5.13 -9.47 -12.27
C ALA A 203 3.79 -9.89 -11.64
N ALA A 204 2.74 -10.13 -12.42
CA ALA A 204 1.46 -10.61 -11.89
C ALA A 204 1.51 -12.04 -11.30
N LYS A 205 2.48 -12.87 -11.72
CA LYS A 205 2.68 -14.21 -11.15
C LYS A 205 3.34 -14.15 -9.77
N PHE A 206 4.28 -13.22 -9.59
CA PHE A 206 4.97 -12.99 -8.32
C PHE A 206 4.22 -12.00 -7.42
N GLY A 207 3.40 -11.14 -8.00
CA GLY A 207 2.70 -10.08 -7.31
C GLY A 207 1.46 -10.51 -6.55
N CYS A 208 0.82 -9.51 -5.97
CA CYS A 208 -0.50 -9.58 -5.39
C CYS A 208 -1.60 -9.44 -6.48
N VAL A 209 -2.87 -9.54 -6.10
CA VAL A 209 -3.99 -9.50 -7.06
C VAL A 209 -4.03 -8.18 -7.84
N SER A 210 -3.70 -7.04 -7.19
CA SER A 210 -3.70 -5.74 -7.86
C SER A 210 -2.61 -5.60 -8.93
N ASP A 211 -1.56 -6.42 -8.89
CA ASP A 211 -0.50 -6.40 -9.91
C ASP A 211 -0.99 -6.84 -11.29
N MET A 212 -2.15 -7.51 -11.37
CA MET A 212 -2.83 -7.82 -12.64
C MET A 212 -3.29 -6.55 -13.38
N LEU A 213 -3.63 -5.47 -12.67
CA LEU A 213 -4.05 -4.24 -13.34
C LEU A 213 -2.92 -3.56 -14.11
N TYR A 214 -1.64 -3.78 -13.78
CA TYR A 214 -0.54 -3.26 -14.61
C TYR A 214 -0.51 -3.91 -16.00
N ILE A 215 -0.97 -5.16 -16.14
CA ILE A 215 -1.19 -5.77 -17.47
C ILE A 215 -2.33 -5.03 -18.20
N ALA A 216 -3.43 -4.73 -17.50
CA ALA A 216 -4.55 -3.99 -18.09
C ALA A 216 -4.15 -2.56 -18.50
N ILE A 217 -3.39 -1.83 -17.68
CA ILE A 217 -2.81 -0.52 -18.00
C ILE A 217 -1.94 -0.62 -19.26
N TYR A 218 -1.11 -1.66 -19.34
CA TYR A 218 -0.25 -1.86 -20.50
C TYR A 218 -1.04 -2.17 -21.77
N TYR A 219 -2.07 -3.00 -21.67
CA TYR A 219 -2.98 -3.28 -22.79
C TYR A 219 -3.77 -2.05 -23.21
N TYR A 220 -4.26 -1.23 -22.28
CA TYR A 220 -4.84 0.07 -22.59
C TYR A 220 -3.86 0.97 -23.35
N LYS A 221 -2.65 1.14 -22.83
CA LYS A 221 -1.57 1.96 -23.43
C LYS A 221 -1.18 1.49 -24.84
N THR A 222 -1.29 0.19 -25.10
CA THR A 222 -1.00 -0.43 -26.40
C THR A 222 -2.24 -0.65 -27.27
N LEU A 223 -3.36 0.00 -26.93
CA LEU A 223 -4.62 -0.01 -27.68
C LEU A 223 -5.29 -1.39 -27.79
N ARG A 224 -4.93 -2.32 -26.92
CA ARG A 224 -5.49 -3.68 -26.79
C ARG A 224 -6.65 -3.71 -25.78
N TYR A 225 -7.68 -2.92 -26.07
CA TYR A 225 -8.77 -2.65 -25.13
C TYR A 225 -9.56 -3.90 -24.72
N ARG A 226 -9.77 -4.86 -25.64
CA ARG A 226 -10.49 -6.11 -25.32
C ARG A 226 -9.68 -7.00 -24.38
N GLU A 227 -8.37 -7.07 -24.58
CA GLU A 227 -7.46 -7.81 -23.71
C GLU A 227 -7.35 -7.14 -22.34
N ALA A 228 -7.32 -5.80 -22.28
CA ALA A 228 -7.38 -5.05 -21.03
C ALA A 228 -8.65 -5.39 -20.23
N LEU A 229 -9.82 -5.33 -20.86
CA LEU A 229 -11.10 -5.70 -20.24
C LEU A 229 -11.12 -7.16 -19.77
N SER A 230 -10.58 -8.09 -20.56
CA SER A 230 -10.47 -9.50 -20.14
C SER A 230 -9.64 -9.66 -18.85
N VAL A 231 -8.56 -8.90 -18.71
CA VAL A 231 -7.73 -8.92 -17.48
C VAL A 231 -8.48 -8.27 -16.31
N ILE A 232 -9.21 -7.18 -16.56
CA ILE A 232 -10.04 -6.51 -15.54
C ILE A 232 -11.09 -7.47 -14.98
N GLU A 233 -11.81 -8.19 -15.84
CA GLU A 233 -12.82 -9.17 -15.41
C GLU A 233 -12.22 -10.30 -14.58
N MET A 234 -11.07 -10.84 -15.01
CA MET A 234 -10.34 -11.84 -14.21
C MET A 234 -9.90 -11.28 -12.85
N THR A 235 -9.55 -10.00 -12.78
CA THR A 235 -9.14 -9.33 -11.55
C THR A 235 -10.33 -9.13 -10.62
N LYS A 236 -11.50 -8.68 -11.12
CA LYS A 236 -12.74 -8.55 -10.35
C LYS A 236 -13.12 -9.86 -9.64
N VAL A 237 -13.05 -11.00 -10.35
CA VAL A 237 -13.34 -12.32 -9.76
C VAL A 237 -12.44 -12.65 -8.57
N LYS A 238 -11.16 -12.24 -8.62
CA LYS A 238 -10.21 -12.42 -7.52
C LYS A 238 -10.44 -11.42 -6.38
N LEU A 239 -10.82 -10.19 -6.70
CA LEU A 239 -11.11 -9.16 -5.70
C LEU A 239 -12.42 -9.43 -4.95
N ALA A 240 -13.38 -10.12 -5.57
CA ALA A 240 -14.62 -10.51 -4.93
C ALA A 240 -14.47 -11.68 -3.92
N GLN A 241 -13.26 -12.24 -3.79
CA GLN A 241 -13.05 -13.36 -2.87
C GLN A 241 -13.22 -12.91 -1.42
N PRO A 242 -13.99 -13.65 -0.61
CA PRO A 242 -14.36 -13.20 0.72
C PRO A 242 -13.21 -13.27 1.74
N TYR A 243 -12.11 -13.91 1.35
CA TYR A 243 -10.88 -14.04 2.11
C TYR A 243 -9.81 -13.01 1.69
N LEU A 244 -10.15 -12.04 0.83
CA LEU A 244 -9.21 -11.01 0.38
C LEU A 244 -8.76 -10.14 1.56
N MET A 245 -7.44 -10.02 1.72
CA MET A 245 -6.75 -9.01 2.50
C MET A 245 -6.49 -7.81 1.59
N TYR A 246 -7.20 -6.70 1.84
CA TYR A 246 -7.00 -5.45 1.13
C TYR A 246 -6.45 -4.39 2.09
N ASN A 247 -5.19 -3.99 1.88
CA ASN A 247 -4.45 -3.13 2.79
C ASN A 247 -4.49 -3.67 4.25
N THR A 248 -5.15 -2.96 5.16
CA THR A 248 -5.29 -3.34 6.57
C THR A 248 -6.55 -4.15 6.90
N HIS A 249 -7.42 -4.39 5.92
CA HIS A 249 -8.73 -5.02 6.10
C HIS A 249 -8.69 -6.48 5.63
N VAL A 250 -9.09 -7.40 6.51
CA VAL A 250 -9.16 -8.84 6.22
C VAL A 250 -10.18 -9.50 7.13
N ASP A 251 -11.01 -10.38 6.57
CA ASP A 251 -11.80 -11.33 7.35
C ASP A 251 -10.86 -12.45 7.82
N ARG A 252 -10.54 -12.45 9.12
CA ARG A 252 -9.54 -13.35 9.70
C ARG A 252 -9.91 -14.82 9.57
N GLU A 253 -11.19 -15.16 9.72
CA GLU A 253 -11.66 -16.54 9.67
C GLU A 253 -11.58 -17.07 8.24
N ARG A 254 -12.14 -16.31 7.29
CA ARG A 254 -12.15 -16.70 5.87
C ARG A 254 -10.74 -16.73 5.27
N TYR A 255 -9.88 -15.79 5.66
CA TYR A 255 -8.47 -15.80 5.25
C TYR A 255 -7.75 -17.05 5.75
N THR A 256 -7.90 -17.38 7.03
CA THR A 256 -7.25 -18.56 7.62
C THR A 256 -7.77 -19.85 6.99
N GLU A 257 -9.07 -19.94 6.73
CA GLU A 257 -9.68 -21.11 6.06
C GLU A 257 -9.15 -21.29 4.63
N ALA A 258 -9.04 -20.19 3.87
CA ALA A 258 -8.66 -20.27 2.46
C ALA A 258 -7.15 -20.45 2.24
N VAL A 259 -6.31 -19.76 3.01
CA VAL A 259 -4.87 -19.68 2.74
C VAL A 259 -3.98 -19.88 3.98
N GLY A 260 -4.54 -20.26 5.13
CA GLY A 260 -3.77 -20.63 6.32
C GLY A 260 -2.83 -21.80 6.05
N GLY A 261 -1.62 -21.74 6.60
CA GLY A 261 -0.53 -22.70 6.40
C GLY A 261 0.08 -22.73 4.99
N GLN A 262 -0.44 -21.94 4.04
CA GLN A 262 0.12 -21.88 2.68
C GLN A 262 1.41 -21.07 2.63
N SER A 263 2.20 -21.28 1.57
CA SER A 263 3.38 -20.47 1.32
C SER A 263 3.02 -19.00 1.07
N TRP A 264 3.90 -18.08 1.45
CA TRP A 264 3.67 -16.65 1.22
C TRP A 264 3.37 -16.31 -0.24
N SER A 265 4.11 -16.90 -1.18
CA SER A 265 3.90 -16.66 -2.60
C SER A 265 2.51 -17.09 -3.07
N THR A 266 1.87 -18.05 -2.39
CA THR A 266 0.48 -18.45 -2.65
C THR A 266 -0.48 -17.43 -2.06
N LYS A 267 -0.30 -17.07 -0.78
CA LYS A 267 -1.11 -16.09 -0.07
C LYS A 267 -1.16 -14.75 -0.81
N ILE A 268 -0.01 -14.20 -1.18
CA ILE A 268 0.05 -12.88 -1.83
C ILE A 268 -0.70 -12.88 -3.16
N ARG A 269 -0.49 -13.91 -3.98
CA ARG A 269 -1.07 -14.03 -5.33
C ARG A 269 -2.58 -14.24 -5.32
N GLN A 270 -3.13 -14.80 -4.25
CA GLN A 270 -4.54 -15.22 -4.20
C GLN A 270 -5.40 -14.36 -3.28
N ALA A 271 -4.81 -13.85 -2.19
CA ALA A 271 -5.53 -13.29 -1.08
C ALA A 271 -5.04 -11.90 -0.67
N VAL A 272 -4.05 -11.31 -1.34
CA VAL A 272 -3.59 -9.94 -1.03
C VAL A 272 -3.89 -9.02 -2.20
N ALA A 273 -4.35 -7.82 -1.90
CA ALA A 273 -4.45 -6.71 -2.83
C ALA A 273 -4.02 -5.40 -2.13
N GLU A 274 -3.42 -4.51 -2.90
CA GLU A 274 -2.92 -3.22 -2.43
C GLU A 274 -3.28 -2.12 -3.42
N GLU A 275 -3.07 -0.86 -3.02
CA GLU A 275 -3.28 0.29 -3.91
C GLU A 275 -2.39 0.23 -5.15
N ILE A 276 -2.82 0.91 -6.20
CA ILE A 276 -2.03 1.05 -7.41
C ILE A 276 -1.07 2.22 -7.22
N ASP A 277 0.21 1.93 -7.42
CA ASP A 277 1.30 2.89 -7.26
C ASP A 277 2.00 3.11 -8.60
N LEU A 278 1.85 4.32 -9.14
CA LEU A 278 2.45 4.73 -10.41
C LEU A 278 3.67 5.61 -10.15
N ASP A 279 4.85 5.18 -10.61
CA ASP A 279 6.07 6.01 -10.60
C ASP A 279 5.89 7.23 -11.51
N ASN A 280 5.87 8.45 -10.94
CA ASN A 280 5.57 9.68 -11.68
C ASN A 280 6.55 9.97 -12.83
N ARG A 281 7.73 9.33 -12.84
CA ARG A 281 8.73 9.47 -13.91
C ARG A 281 8.42 8.61 -15.14
N ILE A 282 7.44 7.70 -15.06
CA ILE A 282 7.03 6.80 -16.14
C ILE A 282 5.62 7.21 -16.60
N CYS A 283 5.44 7.39 -17.91
CA CYS A 283 4.11 7.55 -18.49
C CYS A 283 3.39 6.19 -18.55
N TYR A 284 2.39 5.99 -17.68
CA TYR A 284 1.54 4.78 -17.67
C TYR A 284 0.29 4.98 -18.52
N ILE A 285 -0.50 6.02 -18.20
CA ILE A 285 -1.77 6.37 -18.83
C ILE A 285 -1.70 7.86 -19.20
N SER A 286 -2.03 8.21 -20.44
CA SER A 286 -1.94 9.59 -20.94
C SER A 286 -2.83 10.57 -20.18
N GLU A 287 -3.99 10.11 -19.76
CA GLU A 287 -5.01 10.87 -19.05
C GLU A 287 -4.54 11.33 -17.66
N LEU A 288 -3.51 10.67 -17.10
CA LEU A 288 -2.91 10.97 -15.79
C LEU A 288 -1.62 11.81 -15.87
N ILE A 289 -1.22 12.26 -17.07
CA ILE A 289 0.02 13.03 -17.24
C ILE A 289 0.05 14.30 -16.37
N PRO A 290 -1.01 15.14 -16.31
CA PRO A 290 -1.01 16.33 -15.46
C PRO A 290 -0.73 16.00 -13.98
N GLU A 291 -1.37 14.96 -13.45
CA GLU A 291 -1.24 14.52 -12.06
C GLU A 291 0.18 14.02 -11.77
N GLN A 292 0.74 13.19 -12.66
CA GLN A 292 2.11 12.71 -12.52
C GLN A 292 3.13 13.87 -12.58
N GLN A 293 2.91 14.84 -13.48
CA GLN A 293 3.78 16.02 -13.60
C GLN A 293 3.68 16.96 -12.39
N SER A 294 2.48 17.16 -11.85
CA SER A 294 2.27 17.92 -10.61
C SER A 294 3.05 17.28 -9.46
N GLY A 295 2.96 15.96 -9.31
CA GLY A 295 3.72 15.23 -8.31
C GLY A 295 5.23 15.42 -8.45
N LEU A 296 5.79 15.28 -9.66
CA LEU A 296 7.22 15.52 -9.89
C LEU A 296 7.68 16.93 -9.52
N LYS A 297 6.89 17.96 -9.89
CA LYS A 297 7.19 19.36 -9.53
C LYS A 297 7.24 19.55 -8.01
N ASN A 298 6.39 18.83 -7.28
CA ASN A 298 6.31 18.83 -5.82
C ASN A 298 7.19 17.78 -5.14
N ARG A 299 8.14 17.18 -5.88
CA ARG A 299 9.12 16.18 -5.39
C ARG A 299 8.50 14.86 -4.91
N THR A 300 7.30 14.51 -5.37
CA THR A 300 6.72 13.18 -5.17
C THR A 300 6.99 12.29 -6.38
N THR A 301 7.54 11.10 -6.11
CA THR A 301 7.91 10.12 -7.16
C THR A 301 6.82 9.09 -7.43
N SER A 302 5.69 9.16 -6.72
CA SER A 302 4.63 8.14 -6.73
C SER A 302 3.25 8.80 -6.77
N LEU A 303 2.35 8.27 -7.59
CA LEU A 303 0.93 8.59 -7.64
C LEU A 303 0.16 7.35 -7.19
N PHE A 304 -0.40 7.41 -5.98
CA PHE A 304 -1.21 6.36 -5.40
C PHE A 304 -2.67 6.52 -5.80
N ILE A 305 -3.25 5.46 -6.35
CA ILE A 305 -4.64 5.42 -6.79
C ILE A 305 -5.33 4.23 -6.12
N PRO A 306 -6.52 4.42 -5.51
CA PRO A 306 -7.25 3.31 -4.93
C PRO A 306 -7.52 2.21 -5.95
N LEU A 307 -7.31 0.95 -5.55
CA LEU A 307 -7.40 -0.19 -6.45
C LEU A 307 -8.72 -0.24 -7.25
N PHE A 308 -9.84 -0.12 -6.56
CA PHE A 308 -11.17 -0.17 -7.17
C PHE A 308 -11.45 1.04 -8.06
N VAL A 309 -10.88 2.20 -7.73
CA VAL A 309 -10.95 3.41 -8.57
C VAL A 309 -10.17 3.20 -9.86
N MET A 310 -8.93 2.69 -9.80
CA MET A 310 -8.14 2.38 -11.01
C MET A 310 -8.84 1.33 -11.88
N LEU A 311 -9.47 0.34 -11.26
CA LEU A 311 -10.20 -0.71 -11.95
C LEU A 311 -11.35 -0.14 -12.78
N HIS A 312 -12.24 0.66 -12.18
CA HIS A 312 -13.35 1.27 -12.91
C HIS A 312 -12.86 2.35 -13.89
N PHE A 313 -11.78 3.06 -13.57
CA PHE A 313 -11.17 4.03 -14.49
C PHE A 313 -10.67 3.36 -15.78
N LEU A 314 -9.92 2.25 -15.66
CA LEU A 314 -9.45 1.49 -16.83
C LEU A 314 -10.60 0.88 -17.61
N GLU A 315 -11.63 0.39 -16.93
CA GLU A 315 -12.82 -0.16 -17.55
C GLU A 315 -13.56 0.91 -18.38
N PHE A 316 -13.80 2.09 -17.80
CA PHE A 316 -14.32 3.27 -18.50
C PHE A 316 -13.48 3.62 -19.73
N LEU A 317 -12.17 3.78 -19.54
CA LEU A 317 -11.26 4.17 -20.64
C LEU A 317 -11.27 3.14 -21.78
N CYS A 318 -11.29 1.84 -21.47
CA CYS A 318 -11.34 0.79 -22.49
C CYS A 318 -12.68 0.76 -23.21
N TYR A 319 -13.79 0.82 -22.48
CA TYR A 319 -15.12 0.79 -23.10
C TYR A 319 -15.39 2.02 -23.95
N ARG A 320 -14.83 3.19 -23.63
CA ARG A 320 -14.93 4.39 -24.49
C ARG A 320 -14.51 4.13 -25.95
N HIS A 321 -13.59 3.19 -26.17
CA HIS A 321 -13.12 2.80 -27.50
C HIS A 321 -13.86 1.60 -28.12
N ILE A 322 -14.80 0.99 -27.40
CA ILE A 322 -15.51 -0.23 -27.82
C ILE A 322 -17.03 0.01 -27.86
N ASP A 323 -17.60 0.52 -26.77
CA ASP A 323 -19.03 0.70 -26.55
C ASP A 323 -19.28 1.86 -25.57
N THR A 324 -19.86 2.95 -26.06
CA THR A 324 -20.18 4.14 -25.25
C THR A 324 -21.18 3.85 -24.14
N THR A 325 -22.12 2.92 -24.33
CA THR A 325 -23.11 2.55 -23.30
C THR A 325 -22.42 1.88 -22.12
N LEU A 326 -21.52 0.94 -22.40
CA LEU A 326 -20.73 0.26 -21.37
C LEU A 326 -19.75 1.22 -20.70
N SER A 327 -19.23 2.21 -21.45
CA SER A 327 -18.38 3.26 -20.90
C SER A 327 -19.13 4.09 -19.86
N LEU A 328 -20.37 4.50 -20.15
CA LEU A 328 -21.19 5.26 -19.20
C LEU A 328 -21.56 4.42 -17.97
N ALA A 329 -21.89 3.13 -18.16
CA ALA A 329 -22.15 2.23 -17.03
C ALA A 329 -20.92 2.09 -16.11
N ALA A 330 -19.71 1.99 -16.67
CA ALA A 330 -18.48 1.95 -15.87
C ALA A 330 -18.21 3.27 -15.12
N LEU A 331 -18.59 4.40 -15.71
CA LEU A 331 -18.53 5.72 -15.06
C LEU A 331 -19.55 5.82 -13.91
N ASP A 332 -20.76 5.31 -14.08
CA ASP A 332 -21.78 5.29 -13.03
C ASP A 332 -21.32 4.45 -11.82
N GLU A 333 -20.69 3.30 -12.06
CA GLU A 333 -20.09 2.47 -11.00
C GLU A 333 -18.94 3.21 -10.28
N LEU A 334 -18.06 3.89 -11.03
CA LEU A 334 -17.01 4.73 -10.43
C LEU A 334 -17.62 5.85 -9.58
N GLN A 335 -18.65 6.53 -10.09
CA GLN A 335 -19.34 7.59 -9.36
C GLN A 335 -20.00 7.05 -8.08
N PHE A 336 -20.68 5.91 -8.17
CA PHE A 336 -21.29 5.27 -7.01
C PHE A 336 -20.24 4.97 -5.94
N LEU A 337 -19.12 4.37 -6.32
CA LEU A 337 -18.00 4.06 -5.43
C LEU A 337 -17.45 5.33 -4.74
N VAL A 338 -17.11 6.37 -5.51
CA VAL A 338 -16.49 7.61 -4.99
C VAL A 338 -17.40 8.35 -4.02
N HIS A 339 -18.71 8.40 -4.32
CA HIS A 339 -19.67 9.09 -3.46
C HIS A 339 -20.01 8.32 -2.19
N HIS A 340 -20.20 7.01 -2.28
CA HIS A 340 -20.85 6.23 -1.23
C HIS A 340 -19.90 5.38 -0.38
N ASP A 341 -18.66 5.13 -0.83
CA ASP A 341 -17.71 4.33 -0.06
C ASP A 341 -17.44 4.96 1.32
N GLN A 342 -17.55 4.12 2.35
CA GLN A 342 -17.39 4.47 3.77
C GLN A 342 -16.01 4.09 4.31
N GLY A 343 -14.98 4.09 3.46
CA GLY A 343 -13.61 3.76 3.85
C GLY A 343 -13.24 2.28 3.67
N LEU A 344 -14.12 1.48 3.05
CA LEU A 344 -13.86 0.05 2.80
C LEU A 344 -12.93 -0.13 1.60
N TYR A 345 -13.25 0.55 0.50
CA TYR A 345 -12.51 0.46 -0.76
C TYR A 345 -11.68 1.70 -1.07
N ILE A 346 -12.04 2.86 -0.49
CA ILE A 346 -11.32 4.12 -0.66
C ILE A 346 -10.91 4.61 0.72
N ARG A 347 -9.63 4.43 1.07
CA ARG A 347 -9.09 5.00 2.31
C ARG A 347 -9.22 6.53 2.26
N ASP A 348 -9.55 7.15 3.40
CA ASP A 348 -9.72 8.61 3.52
C ASP A 348 -8.54 9.40 2.93
N ILE A 349 -7.32 8.89 3.13
CA ILE A 349 -6.09 9.51 2.64
C ILE A 349 -5.94 9.52 1.11
N TYR A 350 -6.74 8.75 0.37
CA TYR A 350 -6.72 8.69 -1.11
C TYR A 350 -8.04 9.14 -1.74
N ARG A 351 -9.00 9.62 -0.92
CA ARG A 351 -10.31 10.05 -1.40
C ARG A 351 -10.21 11.19 -2.41
N TYR A 352 -9.26 12.11 -2.22
CA TYR A 352 -9.02 13.19 -3.19
C TYR A 352 -8.61 12.69 -4.58
N THR A 353 -7.79 11.62 -4.65
CA THR A 353 -7.39 11.06 -5.96
C THR A 353 -8.55 10.36 -6.64
N SER A 354 -9.47 9.82 -5.85
CA SER A 354 -10.70 9.21 -6.35
C SER A 354 -11.62 10.25 -7.00
N TRP A 355 -11.77 11.41 -6.35
CA TRP A 355 -12.46 12.56 -6.92
C TRP A 355 -11.78 13.10 -8.17
N GLU A 356 -10.45 13.19 -8.18
CA GLU A 356 -9.71 13.62 -9.37
C GLU A 356 -10.00 12.71 -10.57
N ILE A 357 -9.90 11.40 -10.38
CA ILE A 357 -10.13 10.42 -11.45
C ILE A 357 -11.57 10.43 -11.94
N LEU A 358 -12.55 10.58 -11.04
CA LEU A 358 -13.95 10.76 -11.42
C LEU A 358 -14.13 12.02 -12.28
N GLY A 359 -13.51 13.14 -11.88
CA GLY A 359 -13.53 14.38 -12.63
C GLY A 359 -12.94 14.25 -14.03
N ILE A 360 -11.83 13.52 -14.17
CA ILE A 360 -11.20 13.20 -15.47
C ILE A 360 -12.20 12.46 -16.38
N CYS A 361 -12.88 11.44 -15.86
CA CYS A 361 -13.85 10.68 -16.64
C CYS A 361 -15.05 11.54 -17.07
N GLN A 362 -15.59 12.32 -16.15
CA GLN A 362 -16.70 13.24 -16.42
C GLN A 362 -16.32 14.27 -17.50
N GLN A 363 -15.13 14.86 -17.39
CA GLN A 363 -14.61 15.81 -18.38
C GLN A 363 -14.45 15.15 -19.76
N ILE A 364 -13.94 13.91 -19.83
CA ILE A 364 -13.82 13.14 -21.08
C ILE A 364 -15.19 12.90 -21.73
N THR A 365 -16.23 12.66 -20.93
CA THR A 365 -17.61 12.47 -21.45
C THR A 365 -18.34 13.76 -21.80
N GLY A 366 -17.79 14.92 -21.44
CA GLY A 366 -18.40 16.23 -21.65
C GLY A 366 -19.32 16.71 -20.52
N ASP A 367 -19.40 15.99 -19.39
CA ASP A 367 -20.07 16.47 -18.18
C ASP A 367 -19.16 17.44 -17.42
N LEU A 368 -19.06 18.67 -17.93
CA LEU A 368 -18.20 19.71 -17.37
C LEU A 368 -18.65 20.14 -15.96
N GLN A 369 -19.96 20.09 -15.68
CA GLN A 369 -20.50 20.47 -14.38
C GLN A 369 -20.14 19.43 -13.31
N GLY A 370 -20.32 18.14 -13.62
CA GLY A 370 -19.88 17.04 -12.76
C GLY A 370 -18.37 17.07 -12.55
N ALA A 371 -17.60 17.25 -13.62
CA ALA A 371 -16.15 17.33 -13.54
C ALA A 371 -15.66 18.46 -12.62
N LEU A 372 -16.23 19.66 -12.76
CA LEU A 372 -15.92 20.80 -11.90
C LEU A 372 -16.20 20.49 -10.42
N TYR A 373 -17.35 19.87 -10.13
CA TYR A 373 -17.69 19.46 -8.77
C TYR A 373 -16.67 18.47 -8.21
N SER A 374 -16.31 17.44 -8.99
CA SER A 374 -15.34 16.42 -8.59
C SER A 374 -13.96 17.02 -8.32
N TYR A 375 -13.46 17.90 -9.19
CA TYR A 375 -12.19 18.61 -8.95
C TYR A 375 -12.23 19.53 -7.72
N GLN A 376 -13.37 20.17 -7.44
CA GLN A 376 -13.52 20.93 -6.20
C GLN A 376 -13.46 20.03 -4.96
N GLN A 377 -14.07 18.84 -5.02
CA GLN A 377 -13.97 17.86 -3.93
C GLN A 377 -12.54 17.34 -3.74
N SER A 378 -11.75 17.17 -4.81
CA SER A 378 -10.35 16.74 -4.69
C SER A 378 -9.45 17.79 -4.02
N LEU A 379 -9.81 19.07 -4.05
CA LEU A 379 -9.06 20.16 -3.39
C LEU A 379 -9.34 20.33 -1.88
N ILE A 380 -10.37 19.69 -1.31
CA ILE A 380 -10.76 19.89 0.09
C ILE A 380 -9.65 19.47 1.09
N PRO A 381 -8.92 18.37 0.92
CA PRO A 381 -7.93 17.94 1.91
C PRO A 381 -6.68 18.83 1.96
N HIS A 382 -6.25 19.21 3.16
CA HIS A 382 -5.13 20.15 3.36
C HIS A 382 -3.72 19.58 3.14
N HIS A 383 -3.54 18.26 2.98
CA HIS A 383 -2.23 17.62 2.74
C HIS A 383 -2.36 16.33 1.91
N PRO A 384 -2.54 16.42 0.58
CA PRO A 384 -2.64 15.25 -0.29
C PRO A 384 -1.27 14.59 -0.52
N TRP A 385 -1.16 13.28 -0.30
CA TRP A 385 0.08 12.51 -0.44
C TRP A 385 0.68 12.55 -1.86
N ASN A 386 -0.17 12.68 -2.88
CA ASN A 386 0.23 12.70 -4.29
C ASN A 386 0.64 14.08 -4.79
N GLU A 387 0.36 15.16 -4.04
CA GLU A 387 0.69 16.55 -4.41
C GLU A 387 0.16 16.96 -5.81
N ILE A 388 -1.09 16.59 -6.10
CA ILE A 388 -1.82 16.91 -7.35
C ILE A 388 -2.62 18.24 -7.40
N PRO A 389 -2.74 19.11 -6.37
CA PRO A 389 -3.59 20.31 -6.47
C PRO A 389 -3.29 21.24 -7.64
N THR A 390 -2.04 21.30 -8.11
CA THR A 390 -1.67 22.10 -9.28
C THR A 390 -2.33 21.55 -10.55
N ALA A 391 -2.30 20.22 -10.77
CA ALA A 391 -2.99 19.59 -11.89
C ALA A 391 -4.50 19.82 -11.83
N THR A 392 -5.09 19.66 -10.65
CA THR A 392 -6.52 19.91 -10.43
C THR A 392 -6.90 21.35 -10.78
N GLN A 393 -6.09 22.33 -10.37
CA GLN A 393 -6.32 23.74 -10.69
C GLN A 393 -6.20 24.02 -12.19
N GLU A 394 -5.22 23.42 -12.87
CA GLU A 394 -5.06 23.52 -14.33
C GLU A 394 -6.32 22.97 -15.03
N ARG A 395 -6.83 21.80 -14.63
CA ARG A 395 -8.06 21.21 -15.19
C ARG A 395 -9.30 22.07 -14.95
N ILE A 396 -9.45 22.64 -13.76
CA ILE A 396 -10.55 23.59 -13.46
C ILE A 396 -10.47 24.80 -14.40
N GLN A 397 -9.27 25.35 -14.62
CA GLN A 397 -9.08 26.48 -15.53
C GLN A 397 -9.44 26.11 -16.98
N GLU A 398 -9.04 24.93 -17.45
CA GLU A 398 -9.41 24.43 -18.79
C GLU A 398 -10.93 24.34 -18.98
N ILE A 399 -11.66 23.84 -17.97
CA ILE A 399 -13.13 23.77 -18.01
C ILE A 399 -13.74 25.18 -18.05
N VAL A 400 -13.28 26.09 -17.20
CA VAL A 400 -13.81 27.47 -17.14
C VAL A 400 -13.53 28.25 -18.42
N GLN A 401 -12.39 28.03 -19.07
CA GLN A 401 -12.02 28.69 -20.32
C GLN A 401 -12.71 28.09 -21.55
N SER A 402 -13.11 26.82 -21.50
CA SER A 402 -13.82 26.13 -22.59
C SER A 402 -15.35 26.31 -22.53
N ALA A 403 -15.90 26.78 -21.40
CA ALA A 403 -17.29 27.18 -21.31
C ALA A 403 -17.52 28.45 -22.18
N PRO A 404 -18.40 28.40 -23.20
CA PRO A 404 -18.70 29.60 -23.99
C PRO A 404 -19.27 30.67 -23.05
N HIS A 405 -18.73 31.89 -23.14
CA HIS A 405 -19.30 33.06 -22.50
C HIS A 405 -20.78 33.18 -22.90
N GLN A 406 -21.68 32.75 -22.03
CA GLN A 406 -23.11 32.98 -22.16
C GLN A 406 -23.46 34.38 -21.67
#